data_AF-A0A068V0K9-F1
#
_entry.id   AF-A0A068V0K9-F1
#
_cell.length_a   1.000
_cell.length_b   1.000
_cell.length_c   1.000
_cell.angle_alpha   90.00
_cell.angle_beta   90.00
_cell.angle_gamma   90.00
#
_symmetry.space_group_name_H-M   'P 1'
#
loop_
_entity.id
_entity.type
_entity.pdbx_description
1 polymer ?
#
loop_
_entity_poly.entity_id
_entity_poly.type
_entity_poly.pdbx_seq_one_letter_code
_entity_poly.pdbx_strand_id
1 'polypeptide(L)'
;MGEDLFWAIRGGGRASFAVILGYKLKLEKYKEFASPHTFSINRTWEQNATQLLYKWQYIAPKLPLNLVITPQIVSINSNQTGKRTVQVTFVSVFRGKVDELLSIMNQQFLELGLKKEDCTEMLWIKYFAYAGGLPTSNIKEFLTNRVSSTKLYYKAKSDFVKEPIPEKGIEEILRKLNELPPFVGMLEWNHFGGRVMETISESSLICFVG
;
A
#
# COMPACT_ATOMS: atom_id res chain seq x y z
N MET A 1 -12.12 -21.37 -24.47
CA MET A 1 -10.78 -21.52 -23.86
C MET A 1 -10.89 -22.61 -22.82
N GLY A 2 -10.01 -23.61 -22.85
CA GLY A 2 -9.99 -24.66 -21.83
C GLY A 2 -9.51 -24.14 -20.47
N GLU A 3 -9.82 -24.85 -19.40
CA GLU A 3 -9.55 -24.42 -18.02
C GLU A 3 -8.05 -24.24 -17.75
N ASP A 4 -7.19 -25.11 -18.28
CA ASP A 4 -5.74 -25.03 -18.05
C ASP A 4 -5.14 -23.73 -18.61
N LEU A 5 -5.51 -23.37 -19.84
CA LEU A 5 -5.08 -22.12 -20.46
C LEU A 5 -5.70 -20.92 -19.73
N PHE A 6 -6.96 -21.03 -19.31
CA PHE A 6 -7.62 -19.96 -18.55
C PHE A 6 -6.97 -19.73 -17.18
N TRP A 7 -6.52 -20.78 -16.51
CA TRP A 7 -5.73 -20.69 -15.29
C TRP A 7 -4.37 -20.05 -15.55
N ALA A 8 -3.63 -20.50 -16.56
CA ALA A 8 -2.28 -20.01 -16.87
C ALA A 8 -2.24 -18.51 -17.15
N ILE A 9 -3.19 -17.98 -17.93
CA ILE A 9 -3.22 -16.54 -18.28
C ILE A 9 -3.62 -15.62 -17.10
N ARG A 10 -4.11 -16.19 -15.99
CA ARG A 10 -4.50 -15.46 -14.79
C ARG A 10 -3.36 -15.28 -13.78
N GLY A 11 -2.10 -15.51 -14.14
CA GLY A 11 -0.97 -15.24 -13.25
C GLY A 11 0.39 -15.64 -13.78
N GLY A 12 0.47 -16.61 -14.70
CA GLY A 12 1.72 -17.20 -15.19
C GLY A 12 2.52 -16.36 -16.20
N GLY A 13 2.19 -15.09 -16.39
CA GLY A 13 2.81 -14.25 -17.42
C GLY A 13 2.19 -14.49 -18.79
N ARG A 14 1.25 -13.63 -19.17
CA ARG A 14 0.36 -13.77 -20.34
C ARG A 14 1.10 -13.94 -21.66
N ALA A 15 2.23 -13.23 -21.83
CA ALA A 15 3.05 -13.26 -23.04
C ALA A 15 3.60 -14.66 -23.36
N SER A 16 3.69 -15.56 -22.38
CA SER A 16 4.17 -16.94 -22.55
C SER A 16 3.10 -17.86 -23.15
N PHE A 17 1.83 -17.47 -23.12
CA PHE A 17 0.71 -18.36 -23.43
C PHE A 17 -0.17 -17.89 -24.59
N ALA A 18 -0.46 -16.58 -24.70
CA ALA A 18 -1.36 -16.07 -25.72
C ALA A 18 -1.30 -14.55 -25.91
N VAL A 19 -1.73 -14.09 -27.09
CA VAL A 19 -2.10 -12.68 -27.32
C VAL A 19 -3.55 -12.48 -26.86
N ILE A 20 -3.73 -11.71 -25.78
CA ILE A 20 -5.06 -11.49 -25.19
C ILE A 20 -5.80 -10.35 -25.89
N LEU A 21 -6.96 -10.65 -26.48
CA LEU A 21 -7.79 -9.67 -27.20
C LEU A 21 -8.79 -8.94 -26.30
N GLY A 22 -9.14 -9.50 -25.15
CA GLY A 22 -10.09 -8.90 -24.22
C GLY A 22 -10.32 -9.71 -22.96
N TYR A 23 -10.89 -9.05 -21.94
CA TYR A 23 -11.25 -9.67 -20.66
C TYR A 23 -12.75 -9.54 -20.40
N LYS A 24 -13.36 -10.61 -19.90
CA LYS A 24 -14.68 -10.54 -19.26
C LYS A 24 -14.48 -10.39 -17.76
N LEU A 25 -14.72 -9.19 -17.25
CA LEU A 25 -14.57 -8.89 -15.82
C LEU A 25 -15.89 -9.14 -15.09
N LYS A 26 -15.82 -9.77 -13.92
CA LYS A 26 -16.93 -9.83 -12.96
C LYS A 26 -16.78 -8.66 -12.01
N LEU A 27 -17.64 -7.66 -12.12
CA LEU A 27 -17.65 -6.53 -11.20
C LEU A 27 -18.23 -6.98 -9.85
N GLU A 28 -17.50 -6.72 -8.79
CA GLU A 28 -18.00 -6.90 -7.43
C GLU A 28 -18.97 -5.76 -7.08
N LYS A 29 -20.14 -6.08 -6.53
CA LYS A 29 -21.11 -5.07 -6.10
C LYS A 29 -20.58 -4.35 -4.87
N TYR A 30 -20.17 -3.12 -5.06
CA TYR A 30 -19.66 -2.26 -4.01
C TYR A 30 -20.83 -1.46 -3.37
N LYS A 31 -21.68 -2.16 -2.59
CA LYS A 31 -22.98 -1.61 -2.14
C LYS A 31 -22.96 -0.82 -0.82
N GLU A 32 -21.99 -1.04 0.06
CA GLU A 32 -22.07 -0.51 1.44
C GLU A 32 -21.02 0.56 1.80
N PHE A 33 -19.95 0.74 1.01
CA PHE A 33 -18.87 1.67 1.35
C PHE A 33 -18.29 2.39 0.15
N ALA A 34 -19.14 2.97 -0.72
CA ALA A 34 -18.71 3.76 -1.88
C ALA A 34 -17.67 4.85 -1.54
N SER A 35 -17.65 5.27 -0.28
CA SER A 35 -16.65 6.14 0.31
C SER A 35 -15.93 5.45 1.48
N PRO A 36 -14.77 4.80 1.28
CA PRO A 36 -13.93 4.37 2.40
C PRO A 36 -13.43 5.56 3.22
N HIS A 37 -13.10 5.27 4.48
CA HIS A 37 -12.30 6.16 5.32
C HIS A 37 -10.83 5.88 5.06
N THR A 38 -10.04 6.93 4.92
CA THR A 38 -8.61 6.85 4.60
C THR A 38 -7.84 7.75 5.55
N PHE A 39 -6.60 7.40 5.83
CA PHE A 39 -5.67 8.28 6.55
C PHE A 39 -4.27 8.15 5.95
N SER A 40 -3.45 9.16 6.18
CA SER A 40 -2.04 9.18 5.81
C SER A 40 -1.27 9.82 6.97
N ILE A 41 -0.52 9.01 7.70
CA ILE A 41 0.25 9.45 8.86
C ILE A 41 1.73 9.35 8.55
N ASN A 42 2.43 10.49 8.61
CA ASN A 42 3.87 10.55 8.40
C ASN A 42 4.62 10.40 9.73
N ARG A 43 5.67 9.58 9.72
CA ARG A 43 6.62 9.43 10.83
C ARG A 43 8.02 9.45 10.27
N THR A 44 8.85 10.36 10.77
CA THR A 44 10.28 10.37 10.41
C THR A 44 11.07 9.44 11.30
N TRP A 45 12.32 9.17 10.95
CA TRP A 45 13.22 8.33 11.74
C TRP A 45 13.34 8.84 13.20
N GLU A 46 13.36 10.16 13.40
CA GLU A 46 13.39 10.81 14.72
C GLU A 46 12.07 10.67 15.49
N GLN A 47 10.99 10.27 14.83
CA GLN A 47 9.66 10.06 15.38
C GLN A 47 9.32 8.56 15.51
N ASN A 48 10.33 7.75 15.82
CA ASN A 48 10.21 6.30 16.06
C ASN A 48 9.67 5.50 14.86
N ALA A 49 9.96 5.93 13.62
CA ALA A 49 9.48 5.25 12.42
C ALA A 49 9.91 3.77 12.33
N THR A 50 11.15 3.45 12.74
CA THR A 50 11.65 2.06 12.77
C THR A 50 10.84 1.18 13.69
N GLN A 51 10.54 1.66 14.90
CA GLN A 51 9.74 0.92 15.90
C GLN A 51 8.30 0.72 15.42
N LEU A 52 7.72 1.73 14.78
CA LEU A 52 6.36 1.64 14.23
C LEU A 52 6.30 0.65 13.06
N LEU A 53 7.28 0.65 12.16
CA LEU A 53 7.40 -0.37 11.10
C LEU A 53 7.56 -1.77 11.69
N TYR A 54 8.42 -1.91 12.71
CA TYR A 54 8.62 -3.19 13.37
C TYR A 54 7.32 -3.74 13.97
N LYS A 55 6.56 -2.91 14.70
CA LYS A 55 5.25 -3.27 15.25
C LYS A 55 4.22 -3.57 14.16
N TRP A 56 4.19 -2.77 13.10
CA TRP A 56 3.26 -2.95 11.99
C TRP A 56 3.34 -4.37 11.39
N GLN A 57 4.53 -4.99 11.31
CA GLN A 57 4.67 -6.37 10.80
C GLN A 57 3.84 -7.40 11.58
N TYR A 58 3.61 -7.18 12.88
CA TYR A 58 2.82 -8.08 13.74
C TYR A 58 1.34 -7.74 13.78
N ILE A 59 0.99 -6.47 13.52
CA ILE A 59 -0.37 -5.95 13.59
C ILE A 59 -1.08 -6.17 12.26
N ALA A 60 -0.43 -5.81 11.15
CA ALA A 60 -1.05 -5.77 9.85
C ALA A 60 -1.70 -7.10 9.44
N PRO A 61 -1.07 -8.28 9.65
CA PRO A 61 -1.70 -9.57 9.32
C PRO A 61 -2.92 -9.93 10.18
N LYS A 62 -3.19 -9.21 11.27
CA LYS A 62 -4.31 -9.45 12.20
C LYS A 62 -5.45 -8.44 12.02
N LEU A 63 -5.27 -7.44 11.15
CA LEU A 63 -6.29 -6.45 10.86
C LEU A 63 -7.50 -7.12 10.19
N PRO A 64 -8.71 -6.57 10.38
CA PRO A 64 -9.89 -7.09 9.70
C PRO A 64 -9.79 -6.86 8.18
N LEU A 65 -10.46 -7.71 7.40
CA LEU A 65 -10.45 -7.68 5.91
C LEU A 65 -10.72 -6.32 5.28
N ASN A 66 -11.48 -5.48 5.97
CA ASN A 66 -11.89 -4.19 5.50
C ASN A 66 -10.89 -3.07 5.83
N LEU A 67 -9.77 -3.36 6.51
CA LEU A 67 -8.73 -2.41 6.86
C LEU A 67 -7.39 -2.83 6.24
N VAL A 68 -6.83 -1.95 5.41
CA VAL A 68 -5.48 -2.12 4.88
C VAL A 68 -4.64 -0.93 5.28
N ILE A 69 -3.43 -1.18 5.80
CA ILE A 69 -2.42 -0.16 6.09
C ILE A 69 -1.15 -0.54 5.33
N THR A 70 -0.68 0.36 4.48
CA THR A 70 0.51 0.21 3.62
C THR A 70 1.53 1.28 3.98
N PRO A 71 2.64 0.92 4.64
CA PRO A 71 3.78 1.81 4.82
C PRO A 71 4.48 2.09 3.48
N GLN A 72 4.57 3.37 3.14
CA GLN A 72 5.36 3.90 2.03
C GLN A 72 6.59 4.60 2.62
N ILE A 73 7.78 4.22 2.17
CA ILE A 73 9.04 4.61 2.79
C ILE A 73 9.92 5.30 1.76
N VAL A 74 10.33 6.53 2.07
CA VAL A 74 11.18 7.35 1.19
C VAL A 74 12.24 8.10 2.01
N SER A 75 13.38 8.39 1.39
CA SER A 75 14.31 9.39 1.93
C SER A 75 13.85 10.79 1.53
N ILE A 76 13.87 11.72 2.49
CA ILE A 76 13.47 13.12 2.30
C ILE A 76 14.47 14.07 2.96
N ASN A 77 14.39 15.35 2.63
CA ASN A 77 14.96 16.39 3.48
C ASN A 77 13.92 16.79 4.53
N SER A 78 14.28 16.72 5.80
CA SER A 78 13.40 17.11 6.90
C SER A 78 13.03 18.58 6.77
N ASN A 79 11.72 18.88 6.78
CA ASN A 79 11.22 20.26 6.79
C ASN A 79 11.63 21.03 8.06
N GLN A 80 11.93 20.32 9.15
CA GLN A 80 12.29 20.94 10.42
C GLN A 80 13.79 21.25 10.53
N THR A 81 14.64 20.32 10.10
CA THR A 81 16.09 20.42 10.30
C THR A 81 16.87 20.70 9.02
N GLY A 82 16.24 20.58 7.85
CA GLY A 82 16.88 20.62 6.54
C GLY A 82 17.79 19.42 6.25
N LYS A 83 17.97 18.51 7.22
CA LYS A 83 18.83 17.33 7.09
C LYS A 83 18.09 16.17 6.46
N ARG A 84 18.83 15.31 5.78
CA ARG A 84 18.29 14.09 5.17
C ARG A 84 17.85 13.09 6.23
N THR A 85 16.62 12.60 6.12
CA THR A 85 16.01 11.61 7.01
C THR A 85 15.13 10.64 6.21
N VAL A 86 14.66 9.58 6.84
CA VAL A 86 13.69 8.65 6.25
C VAL A 86 12.31 8.98 6.79
N GLN A 87 11.34 9.10 5.89
CA GLN A 87 9.93 9.21 6.21
C GLN A 87 9.22 7.91 5.89
N VAL A 88 8.42 7.44 6.83
CA VAL A 88 7.44 6.37 6.66
C VAL A 88 6.06 7.00 6.69
N THR A 89 5.31 6.82 5.61
CA THR A 89 3.93 7.26 5.48
C THR A 89 3.02 6.04 5.56
N PHE A 90 2.23 5.94 6.63
CA PHE A 90 1.24 4.89 6.80
C PHE A 90 -0.04 5.30 6.09
N VAL A 91 -0.24 4.80 4.87
CA VAL A 91 -1.46 5.04 4.08
C VAL A 91 -2.46 3.94 4.36
N SER A 92 -3.71 4.32 4.62
CA SER A 92 -4.76 3.36 4.96
C SER A 92 -6.03 3.53 4.15
N VAL A 93 -6.72 2.41 3.95
CA VAL A 93 -8.10 2.37 3.47
C VAL A 93 -8.93 1.46 4.35
N PHE A 94 -10.05 1.99 4.83
CA PHE A 94 -11.00 1.30 5.69
C PHE A 94 -12.41 1.33 5.11
N ARG A 95 -13.01 0.15 4.95
CA ARG A 95 -14.40 -0.03 4.52
C ARG A 95 -15.29 -0.23 5.73
N GLY A 96 -15.61 0.88 6.39
CA GLY A 96 -16.40 0.92 7.61
C GLY A 96 -16.60 2.37 8.07
N LYS A 97 -17.16 2.56 9.26
CA LYS A 97 -17.33 3.89 9.86
C LYS A 97 -16.02 4.38 10.51
N VAL A 98 -15.79 5.69 10.54
CA VAL A 98 -14.60 6.26 11.19
C VAL A 98 -14.48 5.87 12.67
N ASP A 99 -15.59 5.77 13.41
CA ASP A 99 -15.53 5.42 14.83
C ASP A 99 -15.11 3.95 15.05
N GLU A 100 -15.46 3.05 14.11
CA GLU A 100 -14.97 1.66 14.10
C GLU A 100 -13.47 1.60 13.80
N LEU A 101 -13.01 2.40 12.83
CA LEU A 101 -11.59 2.53 12.50
C LEU A 101 -10.78 2.98 13.71
N LEU A 102 -11.23 4.04 14.39
CA LEU A 102 -10.57 4.56 15.58
C LEU A 102 -10.55 3.53 16.71
N SER A 103 -11.64 2.77 16.89
CA SER A 103 -11.70 1.68 17.88
C SER A 103 -10.64 0.61 17.59
N ILE A 104 -10.55 0.12 16.34
CA ILE A 104 -9.55 -0.88 15.94
C ILE A 104 -8.13 -0.36 16.15
N MET A 105 -7.86 0.88 15.72
CA MET A 105 -6.54 1.48 15.81
C MET A 105 -6.11 1.73 17.26
N ASN A 106 -7.03 2.16 18.13
CA ASN A 106 -6.74 2.32 19.56
C ASN A 106 -6.47 0.98 20.27
N GLN A 107 -7.08 -0.11 19.82
CA GLN A 107 -6.86 -1.44 20.39
C GLN A 107 -5.58 -2.11 19.88
N GLN A 108 -5.27 -1.96 18.60
CA GLN A 108 -4.22 -2.75 17.94
C GLN A 108 -2.97 -1.95 17.57
N PHE A 109 -3.07 -0.63 17.38
CA PHE A 109 -1.95 0.20 16.93
C PHE A 109 -2.00 1.64 17.49
N LEU A 110 -2.18 1.75 18.81
CA LEU A 110 -2.33 3.01 19.52
C LEU A 110 -1.15 3.97 19.29
N GLU A 111 0.06 3.43 19.15
CA GLU A 111 1.31 4.17 18.98
C GLU A 111 1.38 4.92 17.65
N LEU A 112 0.58 4.52 16.65
CA LEU A 112 0.46 5.29 15.42
C LEU A 112 -0.20 6.65 15.70
N GLY A 113 -1.02 6.76 16.75
CA GLY A 113 -1.61 8.01 17.21
C GLY A 113 -2.65 8.59 16.25
N LEU A 114 -3.40 7.73 15.58
CA LEU A 114 -4.48 8.12 14.67
C LEU A 114 -5.57 8.91 15.42
N LYS A 115 -5.95 10.07 14.88
CA LYS A 115 -7.09 10.85 15.36
C LYS A 115 -8.19 10.92 14.31
N LYS A 116 -9.36 11.37 14.74
CA LYS A 116 -10.52 11.51 13.85
C LYS A 116 -10.27 12.55 12.75
N GLU A 117 -9.50 13.58 13.06
CA GLU A 117 -9.17 14.68 12.15
C GLU A 117 -8.21 14.25 11.04
N ASP A 118 -7.44 13.17 11.26
CA ASP A 118 -6.55 12.58 10.25
C ASP A 118 -7.30 11.71 9.25
N CYS A 119 -8.57 11.38 9.53
CA CYS A 119 -9.40 10.52 8.71
C CYS A 119 -10.19 11.33 7.68
N THR A 120 -10.11 10.94 6.41
CA THR A 120 -10.90 11.53 5.32
C THR A 120 -11.77 10.46 4.68
N GLU A 121 -13.07 10.71 4.62
CA GLU A 121 -14.00 9.94 3.80
C GLU A 121 -13.91 10.40 2.33
N MET A 122 -13.67 9.48 1.40
CA MET A 122 -13.61 9.80 -0.02
C MET A 122 -14.09 8.67 -0.90
N LEU A 123 -14.57 9.00 -2.10
CA LEU A 123 -14.99 8.01 -3.09
C LEU A 123 -13.85 7.02 -3.39
N TRP A 124 -14.19 5.74 -3.56
CA TRP A 124 -13.23 4.67 -3.89
C TRP A 124 -12.32 5.01 -5.09
N ILE A 125 -12.87 5.68 -6.11
CA ILE A 125 -12.08 6.08 -7.28
C ILE A 125 -11.02 7.15 -6.96
N LYS A 126 -11.27 8.00 -5.96
CA LYS A 126 -10.32 9.03 -5.51
C LYS A 126 -9.21 8.44 -4.63
N TYR A 127 -9.49 7.34 -3.93
CA TYR A 127 -8.49 6.65 -3.12
C TYR A 127 -7.26 6.24 -3.93
N PHE A 128 -7.42 5.77 -5.18
CA PHE A 128 -6.26 5.39 -6.00
C PHE A 128 -5.30 6.57 -6.26
N ALA A 129 -5.85 7.77 -6.51
CA ALA A 129 -5.01 8.96 -6.62
C ALA A 129 -4.39 9.32 -5.27
N TYR A 130 -5.19 9.29 -4.19
CA TYR A 130 -4.71 9.59 -2.84
C TYR A 130 -3.55 8.67 -2.41
N ALA A 131 -3.68 7.36 -2.60
CA ALA A 131 -2.66 6.37 -2.25
C ALA A 131 -1.39 6.48 -3.11
N GLY A 132 -1.54 6.93 -4.36
CA GLY A 132 -0.42 7.22 -5.25
C GLY A 132 0.19 8.62 -5.08
N GLY A 133 -0.27 9.42 -4.12
CA GLY A 133 0.20 10.80 -3.92
C GLY A 133 -0.20 11.76 -5.05
N LEU A 134 -1.24 11.44 -5.82
CA LEU A 134 -1.72 12.22 -6.96
C LEU A 134 -2.87 13.15 -6.58
N PRO A 135 -3.05 14.28 -7.29
CA PRO A 135 -4.17 15.19 -7.06
C PRO A 135 -5.53 14.50 -7.26
N THR A 136 -6.40 14.55 -6.24
CA THR A 136 -7.73 13.94 -6.29
C THR A 136 -8.78 14.77 -7.05
N SER A 137 -8.48 16.02 -7.38
CA SER A 137 -9.40 16.94 -8.09
C SER A 137 -9.61 16.58 -9.56
N ASN A 138 -8.57 16.10 -10.24
CA ASN A 138 -8.58 15.84 -11.69
C ASN A 138 -8.56 14.34 -12.04
N ILE A 139 -9.09 13.49 -11.15
CA ILE A 139 -9.04 12.02 -11.28
C ILE A 139 -9.58 11.52 -12.64
N LYS A 140 -10.64 12.14 -13.17
CA LYS A 140 -11.23 11.72 -14.46
C LYS A 140 -10.25 11.90 -15.61
N GLU A 141 -9.64 13.08 -15.70
CA GLU A 141 -8.65 13.40 -16.74
C GLU A 141 -7.46 12.44 -16.64
N PHE A 142 -6.94 12.25 -15.42
CA PHE A 142 -5.86 11.32 -15.13
C PHE A 142 -6.16 9.89 -15.59
N LEU A 143 -7.34 9.34 -15.22
CA LEU A 143 -7.72 7.97 -15.60
C LEU A 143 -7.99 7.78 -17.10
N THR A 144 -8.33 8.86 -17.81
CA THR A 144 -8.57 8.81 -19.26
C THR A 144 -7.32 9.08 -20.10
N ASN A 145 -6.28 9.66 -19.50
CA ASN A 145 -5.06 9.99 -20.21
C ASN A 145 -4.23 8.73 -20.47
N ARG A 146 -3.95 8.45 -21.75
CA ARG A 146 -3.14 7.29 -22.19
C ARG A 146 -1.64 7.58 -22.26
N VAL A 147 -1.26 8.86 -22.14
CA VAL A 147 0.13 9.29 -22.18
C VAL A 147 0.54 9.59 -20.75
N SER A 148 1.43 8.76 -20.20
CA SER A 148 2.08 9.09 -18.93
C SER A 148 2.82 10.41 -19.11
N SER A 149 2.50 11.39 -18.27
CA SER A 149 3.15 12.70 -18.27
C SER A 149 4.61 12.63 -17.81
N THR A 150 5.08 11.49 -17.30
CA THR A 150 6.45 11.34 -16.80
C THR A 150 7.03 9.99 -17.19
N LYS A 151 8.07 10.01 -18.03
CA LYS A 151 8.94 8.84 -18.25
C LYS A 151 9.98 8.83 -17.14
N LEU A 152 9.73 8.04 -16.10
CA LEU A 152 10.71 7.80 -15.04
C LEU A 152 11.54 6.57 -15.41
N TYR A 153 12.86 6.69 -15.30
CA TYR A 153 13.75 5.53 -15.36
C TYR A 153 13.75 4.89 -13.98
N TYR A 154 13.32 3.63 -13.89
CA TYR A 154 13.26 2.92 -12.62
C TYR A 154 13.79 1.49 -12.76
N LYS A 155 14.21 0.94 -11.63
CA LYS A 155 14.48 -0.48 -11.46
C LYS A 155 13.71 -0.96 -10.24
N ALA A 156 12.70 -1.80 -10.46
CA ALA A 156 11.94 -2.41 -9.38
C ALA A 156 12.41 -3.83 -9.08
N LYS A 157 12.27 -4.22 -7.81
CA LYS A 157 12.38 -5.58 -7.28
C LYS A 157 11.30 -5.76 -6.21
N SER A 158 10.91 -7.01 -5.95
CA SER A 158 9.93 -7.37 -4.92
C SER A 158 10.42 -8.59 -4.16
N ASP A 159 9.97 -8.74 -2.91
CA ASP A 159 10.27 -9.90 -2.07
C ASP A 159 9.06 -10.22 -1.16
N PHE A 160 9.04 -11.43 -0.59
CA PHE A 160 8.01 -11.87 0.35
C PHE A 160 8.63 -12.19 1.71
N VAL A 161 8.07 -11.57 2.75
CA VAL A 161 8.51 -11.75 4.13
C VAL A 161 7.57 -12.71 4.85
N LYS A 162 8.09 -13.82 5.36
CA LYS A 162 7.32 -14.82 6.13
C LYS A 162 7.47 -14.65 7.64
N GLU A 163 8.64 -14.23 8.08
CA GLU A 163 8.93 -13.94 9.48
C GLU A 163 9.28 -12.45 9.62
N PRO A 164 8.77 -11.75 10.65
CA PRO A 164 9.02 -10.33 10.81
C PRO A 164 10.52 -10.00 10.81
N ILE A 165 10.90 -9.01 10.00
CA ILE A 165 12.28 -8.51 9.95
C ILE A 165 12.62 -7.94 11.33
N PRO A 166 13.72 -8.36 11.97
CA PRO A 166 14.16 -7.80 13.25
C PRO A 166 14.35 -6.28 13.15
N GLU A 167 14.13 -5.54 14.24
CA GLU A 167 14.22 -4.07 14.25
C GLU A 167 15.55 -3.55 13.67
N LYS A 168 16.68 -4.19 14.03
CA LYS A 168 18.01 -3.86 13.47
C LYS A 168 18.09 -4.07 11.95
N GLY A 169 17.39 -5.07 11.42
CA GLY A 169 17.31 -5.32 9.98
C GLY A 169 16.52 -4.22 9.26
N ILE A 170 15.42 -3.75 9.88
CA ILE A 170 14.66 -2.60 9.36
C ILE A 170 15.55 -1.36 9.38
N GLU A 171 16.24 -1.08 10.49
CA GLU A 171 17.14 0.07 10.60
C GLU A 171 18.21 0.09 9.49
N GLU A 172 18.80 -1.07 9.19
CA GLU A 172 19.77 -1.21 8.11
C GLU A 172 19.16 -0.95 6.73
N ILE A 173 17.93 -1.43 6.47
CA ILE A 173 17.19 -1.14 5.23
C ILE A 173 16.95 0.37 5.09
N LEU A 174 16.47 1.02 6.16
CA LEU A 174 16.21 2.46 6.15
C LEU A 174 17.51 3.25 5.97
N ARG A 175 18.62 2.80 6.58
CA ARG A 175 19.95 3.39 6.40
C ARG A 175 20.39 3.33 4.94
N LYS A 176 20.24 2.18 4.29
CA LYS A 176 20.55 2.00 2.86
C LYS A 176 19.68 2.85 1.96
N LEU A 177 18.39 2.96 2.27
CA LEU A 177 17.50 3.87 1.56
C LEU A 177 17.96 5.32 1.70
N ASN A 178 18.39 5.72 2.90
CA ASN A 178 18.86 7.07 3.19
C ASN A 178 20.24 7.40 2.61
N GLU A 179 21.02 6.42 2.13
CA GLU A 179 22.26 6.67 1.40
C GLU A 179 21.97 7.30 0.02
N LEU A 180 20.81 7.00 -0.58
CA LEU A 180 20.37 7.53 -1.86
C LEU A 180 19.96 9.01 -1.77
N PRO A 181 19.89 9.74 -2.90
CA PRO A 181 19.32 11.08 -2.92
C PRO A 181 17.83 11.06 -2.52
N PRO A 182 17.30 12.15 -1.95
CA PRO A 182 15.89 12.25 -1.58
C PRO A 182 14.94 11.90 -2.74
N PHE A 183 13.87 11.17 -2.44
CA PHE A 183 12.84 10.72 -3.38
C PHE A 183 13.32 9.81 -4.54
N VAL A 184 14.58 9.36 -4.55
CA VAL A 184 15.08 8.44 -5.59
C VAL A 184 14.76 6.98 -5.27
N GLY A 185 14.93 6.57 -4.02
CA GLY A 185 14.56 5.24 -3.55
C GLY A 185 13.19 5.26 -2.90
N MET A 186 12.39 4.22 -3.15
CA MET A 186 11.11 3.99 -2.51
C MET A 186 10.95 2.53 -2.14
N LEU A 187 10.41 2.28 -0.94
CA LEU A 187 9.94 0.96 -0.53
C LEU A 187 8.45 1.07 -0.23
N GLU A 188 7.69 0.06 -0.63
CA GLU A 188 6.28 -0.07 -0.26
C GLU A 188 6.09 -1.45 0.39
N TRP A 189 5.56 -1.45 1.61
CA TRP A 189 5.36 -2.68 2.36
C TRP A 189 3.87 -2.99 2.38
N ASN A 190 3.51 -4.06 1.68
CA ASN A 190 2.14 -4.55 1.65
C ASN A 190 2.06 -5.81 2.51
N HIS A 191 1.12 -5.84 3.45
CA HIS A 191 0.88 -7.04 4.23
C HIS A 191 -0.02 -7.98 3.44
N PHE A 192 0.37 -9.24 3.41
CA PHE A 192 -0.47 -10.34 2.98
C PHE A 192 -0.99 -10.98 4.26
N GLY A 193 -2.27 -10.77 4.61
CA GLY A 193 -2.77 -11.28 5.88
C GLY A 193 -4.22 -10.90 6.21
N GLY A 194 -4.70 -11.41 7.34
CA GLY A 194 -6.11 -11.42 7.74
C GLY A 194 -6.88 -12.59 7.12
N ARG A 195 -8.23 -12.50 7.08
CA ARG A 195 -9.05 -13.50 6.39
C ARG A 195 -8.79 -13.55 4.87
N VAL A 196 -7.90 -12.71 4.32
CA VAL A 196 -7.50 -12.75 2.90
C VAL A 196 -6.83 -14.09 2.61
N MET A 197 -5.95 -14.56 3.49
CA MET A 197 -5.32 -15.89 3.37
C MET A 197 -6.26 -17.03 3.80
N GLU A 198 -7.32 -16.75 4.59
CA GLU A 198 -8.39 -17.72 4.87
C GLU A 198 -9.33 -17.91 3.67
N THR A 199 -9.41 -16.94 2.76
CA THR A 199 -10.36 -16.92 1.64
C THR A 199 -9.69 -17.08 0.28
N ILE A 200 -8.39 -16.82 0.17
CA ILE A 200 -7.61 -16.86 -1.06
C ILE A 200 -6.39 -17.75 -0.85
N SER A 201 -6.31 -18.84 -1.63
CA SER A 201 -5.14 -19.72 -1.68
C SER A 201 -3.87 -18.94 -2.06
N GLU A 202 -2.73 -19.30 -1.48
CA GLU A 202 -1.40 -18.78 -1.89
C GLU A 202 -1.18 -18.89 -3.41
N SER A 203 -1.72 -19.95 -4.04
CA SER A 203 -1.65 -20.16 -5.48
C SER A 203 -2.42 -19.12 -6.31
N SER A 204 -3.23 -18.28 -5.67
CA SER A 204 -4.04 -17.22 -6.28
C SER A 204 -3.48 -15.82 -6.02
N LEU A 205 -2.38 -15.71 -5.26
CA LEU A 205 -1.68 -14.45 -5.06
C LEU A 205 -0.93 -14.09 -6.33
N ILE A 206 -1.37 -13.03 -7.01
CA ILE A 206 -0.72 -12.50 -8.21
C ILE A 206 -0.05 -11.19 -7.80
N CYS A 207 1.27 -11.17 -7.72
CA CYS A 207 2.01 -9.93 -7.63
C CYS A 207 2.04 -9.26 -9.01
N PHE A 208 1.35 -8.13 -9.14
CA PHE A 208 1.58 -7.21 -10.24
C PHE A 208 2.74 -6.29 -9.84
N VAL A 209 3.94 -6.57 -10.34
CA VAL A 209 4.99 -5.56 -10.43
C VAL A 209 4.93 -5.04 -11.86
N GLY A 210 4.27 -3.89 -12.03
CA GLY A 210 4.24 -3.13 -13.30
C GLY A 210 5.36 -2.11 -13.31
#